data_AF-A0A7X4X6M8-F1
#
_entry.id   AF-A0A7X4X6M8-F1
#
_cell.length_a   1.000
_cell.length_b   1.000
_cell.length_c   1.000
_cell.angle_alpha   90.00
_cell.angle_beta   90.00
_cell.angle_gamma   90.00
#
_symmetry.space_group_name_H-M   'P 1'
#
loop_
_entity.id
_entity.type
_entity.pdbx_description
1 polymer ?
#
loop_
_entity_poly.entity_id
_entity_poly.type
_entity_poly.pdbx_seq_one_letter_code
_entity_poly.pdbx_strand_id
1 'polypeptide(L)'
;MKNIFKNIFVPETKTDKKNKIDSLPKKSSIKVDTENQNKFNENEIVVVPPKLRQEGLNGILGNIAKDLADGTEANVQFIASNIMSRLASSIPRGYFTMPYAAINTEIRLFSIQALPTGCGKGISEKQAKALFDTAIELLENDGVSSHSGLPLYSRTFSGGLSTGEGVAHELRDGITNERGETTQGVEDKRLYVIEPEFFNILTKSNTPGSILSTTIRKLFDGCQRSPKTDPLLA
;
A
#
# COMPACT_ATOMS: atom_id res chain seq x y z
N MET A 1 40.35 -16.65 -0.96
CA MET A 1 38.91 -16.29 -0.99
C MET A 1 38.45 -15.53 -2.26
N LYS A 2 39.30 -15.34 -3.28
CA LYS A 2 38.95 -14.62 -4.55
C LYS A 2 38.47 -15.52 -5.71
N ASN A 3 38.49 -16.86 -5.56
CA ASN A 3 38.28 -17.80 -6.68
C ASN A 3 36.89 -18.48 -6.74
N ILE A 4 35.97 -18.19 -5.83
CA ILE A 4 34.61 -18.79 -5.88
C ILE A 4 33.68 -18.02 -6.82
N PHE A 5 33.83 -16.69 -6.93
CA PHE A 5 32.93 -15.86 -7.74
C PHE A 5 33.12 -15.97 -9.26
N LYS A 6 34.28 -16.46 -9.73
CA LYS A 6 34.54 -16.62 -11.17
C LYS A 6 33.82 -17.81 -11.82
N ASN A 7 33.36 -18.78 -11.03
CA ASN A 7 32.68 -19.97 -11.54
C ASN A 7 31.15 -19.84 -11.59
N ILE A 8 30.58 -18.76 -11.05
CA ILE A 8 29.12 -18.53 -11.03
C ILE A 8 28.67 -17.73 -12.25
N PHE A 9 29.57 -16.99 -12.89
CA PHE A 9 29.27 -16.18 -14.07
C PHE A 9 30.26 -16.45 -15.20
N VAL A 10 30.12 -17.62 -15.84
CA VAL A 10 30.71 -17.87 -17.16
C VAL A 10 29.58 -17.81 -18.18
N PRO A 11 29.65 -16.95 -19.21
CA PRO A 11 28.65 -16.94 -20.27
C PRO A 11 28.80 -18.24 -21.08
N GLU A 12 27.73 -19.04 -21.15
CA GLU A 12 27.72 -20.30 -21.91
C GLU A 12 28.01 -20.05 -23.39
N THR A 13 29.22 -20.40 -23.83
CA THR A 13 29.53 -20.60 -25.24
C THR A 13 29.22 -22.04 -25.62
N LYS A 14 28.11 -22.19 -26.36
CA LYS A 14 27.77 -23.27 -27.31
C LYS A 14 28.34 -24.67 -27.01
N THR A 15 27.48 -25.52 -26.46
CA THR A 15 27.42 -26.95 -26.86
C THR A 15 25.98 -27.45 -26.80
N ASP A 16 25.52 -27.94 -27.95
CA ASP A 16 24.21 -28.52 -28.19
C ASP A 16 23.89 -29.70 -27.27
N LYS A 17 22.71 -29.68 -26.63
CA LYS A 17 21.78 -30.82 -26.58
C LYS A 17 20.40 -30.37 -26.09
N LYS A 18 19.40 -30.67 -26.94
CA LYS A 18 17.97 -30.38 -26.83
C LYS A 18 17.41 -30.71 -25.44
N ASN A 19 16.85 -29.71 -24.77
CA ASN A 19 15.67 -29.84 -23.93
C ASN A 19 14.85 -28.56 -24.09
N LYS A 20 13.66 -28.70 -24.70
CA LYS A 20 12.71 -27.60 -24.94
C LYS A 20 12.20 -27.08 -23.61
N ILE A 21 12.71 -25.93 -23.19
CA ILE A 21 12.04 -25.03 -22.26
C ILE A 21 11.33 -24.02 -23.16
N ASP A 22 10.02 -23.87 -22.98
CA ASP A 22 9.16 -23.01 -23.79
C ASP A 22 9.80 -21.62 -23.94
N SER A 23 10.06 -21.27 -25.20
CA SER A 23 10.66 -19.99 -25.55
C SER A 23 9.74 -18.87 -25.06
N LEU A 24 10.25 -18.03 -24.16
CA LEU A 24 9.80 -16.64 -24.04
C LEU A 24 9.57 -16.09 -25.45
N PRO A 25 8.45 -15.40 -25.72
CA PRO A 25 8.14 -14.93 -27.06
C PRO A 25 9.34 -14.13 -27.58
N LYS A 26 9.96 -14.63 -28.66
CA LYS A 26 11.02 -13.91 -29.36
C LYS A 26 10.46 -12.54 -29.67
N LYS A 27 11.17 -11.49 -29.24
CA LYS A 27 10.91 -10.11 -29.67
C LYS A 27 10.82 -10.14 -31.20
N SER A 28 9.61 -10.09 -31.73
CA SER A 28 9.42 -9.95 -33.16
C SER A 28 10.06 -8.62 -33.50
N SER A 29 11.14 -8.66 -34.27
CA SER A 29 11.70 -7.49 -34.91
C SER A 29 10.69 -7.04 -35.95
N ILE A 30 9.61 -6.41 -35.50
CA ILE A 30 8.73 -5.61 -36.33
C ILE A 30 9.62 -4.45 -36.76
N LYS A 31 10.05 -4.48 -38.03
CA LYS A 31 10.57 -3.27 -38.68
C LYS A 31 9.39 -2.30 -38.68
N VAL A 32 9.47 -1.28 -37.84
CA VAL A 32 8.50 -0.19 -37.83
C VAL A 32 8.83 0.65 -39.06
N ASP A 33 8.12 0.36 -40.16
CA ASP A 33 8.14 1.20 -41.35
C ASP A 33 7.75 2.62 -40.92
N THR A 34 8.72 3.52 -41.01
CA THR A 34 8.67 4.84 -40.39
C THR A 34 7.82 5.84 -41.20
N GLU A 35 7.12 5.36 -42.23
CA GLU A 35 6.35 6.18 -43.18
C GLU A 35 4.82 5.97 -43.10
N ASN A 36 4.33 5.10 -42.22
CA ASN A 36 2.90 5.06 -41.87
C ASN A 36 2.72 5.25 -40.37
N GLN A 37 2.85 6.50 -39.92
CA GLN A 37 2.19 6.93 -38.71
C GLN A 37 0.69 6.80 -38.95
N ASN A 38 0.14 5.62 -38.67
CA ASN A 38 -1.28 5.49 -38.39
C ASN A 38 -1.55 6.46 -37.24
N LYS A 39 -2.11 7.63 -37.58
CA LYS A 39 -2.79 8.50 -36.63
C LYS A 39 -3.87 7.62 -36.01
N PHE A 40 -3.57 7.00 -34.88
CA PHE A 40 -4.60 6.43 -34.04
C PHE A 40 -5.52 7.59 -33.72
N ASN A 41 -6.74 7.53 -34.26
CA ASN A 41 -7.76 8.50 -33.94
C ASN A 41 -8.00 8.35 -32.43
N GLU A 42 -7.53 9.28 -31.62
CA GLU A 42 -7.61 9.20 -30.14
C GLU A 42 -9.07 8.98 -29.68
N ASN A 43 -10.03 9.33 -30.54
CA ASN A 43 -11.47 9.13 -30.37
C ASN A 43 -11.97 7.67 -30.54
N GLU A 44 -11.12 6.71 -30.93
CA GLU A 44 -11.50 5.30 -31.16
C GLU A 44 -10.94 4.32 -30.13
N ILE A 45 -10.11 4.78 -29.18
CA ILE A 45 -9.62 3.90 -28.11
C ILE A 45 -10.73 3.74 -27.07
N VAL A 46 -11.53 2.68 -27.22
CA VAL A 46 -12.45 2.24 -26.17
C VAL A 46 -11.62 1.67 -25.02
N VAL A 47 -11.34 2.50 -24.02
CA VAL A 47 -10.70 2.07 -22.77
C VAL A 47 -11.72 1.23 -22.00
N VAL A 48 -11.70 -0.09 -22.19
CA VAL A 48 -12.47 -1.00 -21.34
C VAL A 48 -11.76 -1.08 -19.99
N PRO A 49 -12.37 -0.62 -18.88
CA PRO A 49 -11.74 -0.74 -17.57
C PRO A 49 -11.53 -2.23 -17.25
N PRO A 50 -10.40 -2.59 -16.63
CA PRO A 50 -10.13 -3.97 -16.26
C PRO A 50 -11.23 -4.46 -15.31
N LYS A 51 -11.83 -5.61 -15.63
CA LYS A 51 -12.83 -6.24 -14.77
C LYS A 51 -12.15 -7.22 -13.84
N LEU A 52 -12.42 -7.10 -12.53
CA LEU A 52 -11.97 -8.09 -11.56
C LEU A 52 -12.67 -9.43 -11.85
N ARG A 53 -11.91 -10.52 -11.88
CA ARG A 53 -12.48 -11.86 -12.03
C ARG A 53 -13.30 -12.22 -10.80
N GLN A 54 -14.27 -13.12 -10.94
CA GLN A 54 -15.20 -13.45 -9.84
C GLN A 54 -14.47 -14.03 -8.62
N GLU A 55 -13.35 -14.72 -8.83
CA GLU A 55 -12.50 -15.28 -7.79
C GLU A 55 -11.85 -14.19 -6.91
N GLY A 56 -11.76 -12.95 -7.39
CA GLY A 56 -11.25 -11.81 -6.61
C GLY A 56 -12.23 -11.27 -5.57
N LEU A 57 -13.50 -11.73 -5.58
CA LEU A 57 -14.55 -11.37 -4.63
C LEU A 57 -15.22 -12.63 -4.07
N ASN A 58 -14.41 -13.64 -3.73
CA ASN A 58 -14.93 -14.88 -3.16
C ASN A 58 -15.13 -14.75 -1.64
N GLY A 59 -16.11 -15.49 -1.12
CA GLY A 59 -16.36 -15.60 0.32
C GLY A 59 -16.92 -14.34 0.98
N ILE A 60 -16.64 -14.19 2.28
CA ILE A 60 -17.26 -13.16 3.14
C ILE A 60 -16.93 -11.75 2.68
N LEU A 61 -15.70 -11.49 2.24
CA LEU A 61 -15.29 -10.17 1.74
C LEU A 61 -16.13 -9.74 0.53
N GLY A 62 -16.33 -10.65 -0.42
CA GLY A 62 -17.11 -10.38 -1.61
C GLY A 62 -18.59 -10.17 -1.33
N ASN A 63 -19.16 -10.93 -0.39
CA ASN A 63 -20.55 -10.78 0.02
C ASN A 63 -20.76 -9.42 0.72
N ILE A 64 -19.94 -9.09 1.72
CA ILE A 64 -19.99 -7.79 2.40
C ILE A 64 -19.84 -6.64 1.39
N ALA A 65 -18.88 -6.74 0.46
CA ALA A 65 -18.65 -5.68 -0.51
C ALA A 65 -19.81 -5.50 -1.50
N LYS A 66 -20.52 -6.58 -1.86
CA LYS A 66 -21.72 -6.51 -2.70
C LYS A 66 -22.89 -5.90 -1.94
N ASP A 67 -23.10 -6.34 -0.70
CA ASP A 67 -24.19 -5.86 0.16
C ASP A 67 -24.02 -4.36 0.45
N LEU A 68 -22.80 -3.90 0.73
CA LEU A 68 -22.49 -2.47 0.93
C LEU A 68 -22.59 -1.63 -0.35
N ALA A 69 -22.49 -2.26 -1.52
CA ALA A 69 -22.66 -1.58 -2.80
C ALA A 69 -24.12 -1.51 -3.24
N ASP A 70 -24.96 -2.43 -2.76
CA ASP A 70 -26.34 -2.56 -3.19
C ASP A 70 -27.13 -1.25 -3.02
N GLY A 71 -27.89 -0.88 -4.03
CA GLY A 71 -28.61 0.40 -4.07
C GLY A 71 -27.75 1.67 -4.12
N THR A 72 -26.43 1.58 -4.32
CA THR A 72 -25.53 2.74 -4.39
C THR A 72 -24.63 2.75 -5.62
N GLU A 73 -23.99 3.88 -5.89
CA GLU A 73 -22.96 3.99 -6.95
C GLU A 73 -21.58 3.49 -6.50
N ALA A 74 -21.48 2.87 -5.32
CA ALA A 74 -20.21 2.40 -4.80
C ALA A 74 -19.65 1.27 -5.66
N ASN A 75 -18.34 1.31 -5.88
CA ASN A 75 -17.64 0.29 -6.61
C ASN A 75 -17.27 -0.87 -5.65
N VAL A 76 -17.80 -2.06 -5.92
CA VAL A 76 -17.57 -3.27 -5.10
C VAL A 76 -16.09 -3.56 -4.91
N GLN A 77 -15.26 -3.38 -5.95
CA GLN A 77 -13.82 -3.62 -5.86
C GLN A 77 -13.12 -2.64 -4.91
N PHE A 78 -13.57 -1.38 -4.88
CA PHE A 78 -13.04 -0.36 -3.98
C PHE A 78 -13.49 -0.56 -2.54
N ILE A 79 -14.74 -0.98 -2.30
CA ILE A 79 -15.17 -1.37 -0.96
C ILE A 79 -14.30 -2.52 -0.44
N ALA A 80 -14.16 -3.61 -1.22
CA ALA A 80 -13.33 -4.74 -0.84
C ALA A 80 -11.88 -4.33 -0.58
N SER A 81 -11.30 -3.48 -1.43
CA SER A 81 -9.95 -2.95 -1.24
C SER A 81 -9.80 -2.15 0.05
N ASN A 82 -10.76 -1.28 0.38
CA ASN A 82 -10.73 -0.47 1.60
C ASN A 82 -10.85 -1.37 2.86
N ILE A 83 -11.72 -2.38 2.82
CA ILE A 83 -11.86 -3.36 3.90
C ILE A 83 -10.55 -4.12 4.12
N MET A 84 -9.97 -4.66 3.05
CA MET A 84 -8.69 -5.38 3.14
C MET A 84 -7.57 -4.49 3.68
N SER A 85 -7.43 -3.26 3.19
CA SER A 85 -6.40 -2.33 3.66
C SER A 85 -6.58 -1.95 5.13
N ARG A 86 -7.82 -1.75 5.59
CA ARG A 86 -8.10 -1.48 7.01
C ARG A 86 -7.81 -2.69 7.90
N LEU A 87 -8.16 -3.90 7.46
CA LEU A 87 -7.82 -5.12 8.19
C LEU A 87 -6.31 -5.33 8.25
N ALA A 88 -5.60 -5.19 7.13
CA ALA A 88 -4.15 -5.38 7.05
C ALA A 88 -3.39 -4.39 7.97
N SER A 89 -3.82 -3.13 8.02
CA SER A 89 -3.25 -2.13 8.94
C SER A 89 -3.58 -2.40 10.42
N SER A 90 -4.67 -3.11 10.70
CA SER A 90 -5.08 -3.50 12.05
C SER A 90 -4.28 -4.68 12.61
N ILE A 91 -3.58 -5.45 11.77
CA ILE A 91 -2.75 -6.58 12.24
C ILE A 91 -1.43 -6.02 12.84
N PRO A 92 -1.16 -6.24 14.14
CA PRO A 92 0.10 -5.81 14.75
C PRO A 92 1.31 -6.42 14.06
N ARG A 93 2.44 -5.72 14.10
CA ARG A 93 3.70 -6.19 13.50
C ARG A 93 4.14 -7.50 14.16
N GLY A 94 4.64 -8.46 13.38
CA GLY A 94 5.14 -9.74 13.87
C GLY A 94 4.05 -10.80 14.09
N TYR A 95 2.77 -10.46 13.94
CA TYR A 95 1.67 -11.41 14.12
C TYR A 95 1.57 -12.38 12.95
N PHE A 96 1.63 -11.85 11.74
CA PHE A 96 1.58 -12.63 10.51
C PHE A 96 2.67 -12.15 9.57
N THR A 97 3.71 -12.97 9.44
CA THR A 97 4.83 -12.72 8.54
C THR A 97 4.94 -13.82 7.49
N MET A 98 5.38 -13.41 6.30
CA MET A 98 5.66 -14.32 5.19
C MET A 98 7.15 -14.28 4.89
N PRO A 99 7.80 -15.44 4.64
CA PRO A 99 9.19 -15.47 4.21
C PRO A 99 9.30 -14.87 2.81
N TYR A 100 10.23 -13.92 2.64
CA TYR A 100 10.54 -13.28 1.36
C TYR A 100 12.05 -13.13 1.17
N ALA A 101 12.62 -14.05 0.38
CA ALA A 101 14.08 -14.14 0.19
C ALA A 101 14.82 -14.21 1.55
N ALA A 102 15.67 -13.21 1.85
CA ALA A 102 16.47 -13.16 3.07
C ALA A 102 15.76 -12.46 4.25
N ILE A 103 14.54 -11.95 4.05
CA ILE A 103 13.79 -11.19 5.07
C ILE A 103 12.38 -11.76 5.24
N ASN A 104 11.68 -11.30 6.28
CA ASN A 104 10.25 -11.53 6.44
C ASN A 104 9.48 -10.28 6.07
N THR A 105 8.34 -10.45 5.41
CA THR A 105 7.43 -9.36 5.08
C THR A 105 6.14 -9.49 5.87
N GLU A 106 5.66 -8.37 6.38
CA GLU A 106 4.36 -8.25 7.05
C GLU A 106 3.24 -8.14 6.00
N ILE A 107 2.02 -8.53 6.39
CA ILE A 107 0.83 -8.31 5.55
C ILE A 107 0.44 -6.84 5.65
N ARG A 108 0.93 -6.03 4.71
CA ARG A 108 0.60 -4.61 4.57
C ARG A 108 0.13 -4.35 3.15
N LEU A 109 -1.00 -3.65 3.02
CA LEU A 109 -1.58 -3.33 1.74
C LEU A 109 -1.43 -1.84 1.46
N PHE A 110 -1.11 -1.54 0.20
CA PHE A 110 -1.14 -0.20 -0.36
C PHE A 110 -2.04 -0.25 -1.59
N SER A 111 -3.15 0.50 -1.54
CA SER A 111 -4.16 0.51 -2.59
C SER A 111 -4.27 1.90 -3.20
N ILE A 112 -4.17 1.98 -4.53
CA ILE A 112 -4.50 3.19 -5.29
C ILE A 112 -5.84 2.96 -5.99
N GLN A 113 -6.79 3.86 -5.75
CA GLN A 113 -8.09 3.84 -6.40
C GLN A 113 -8.17 4.98 -7.41
N ALA A 114 -8.11 4.65 -8.70
CA ALA A 114 -8.09 5.62 -9.79
C ALA A 114 -9.32 5.43 -10.69
N LEU A 115 -10.21 6.43 -10.68
CA LEU A 115 -11.36 6.56 -11.59
C LEU A 115 -11.63 8.06 -11.79
N PRO A 116 -12.39 8.45 -12.84
CA PRO A 116 -12.93 9.81 -12.95
C PRO A 116 -13.76 10.23 -11.73
N THR A 117 -13.93 11.53 -11.56
CA THR A 117 -14.82 12.09 -10.52
C THR A 117 -16.27 11.64 -10.76
N GLY A 118 -17.02 11.40 -9.69
CA GLY A 118 -18.40 10.89 -9.79
C GLY A 118 -18.51 9.38 -9.99
N CYS A 119 -17.42 8.64 -10.24
CA CYS A 119 -17.49 7.19 -10.40
C CYS A 119 -17.40 6.40 -9.07
N GLY A 120 -18.13 6.84 -8.04
CA GLY A 120 -18.30 6.04 -6.82
C GLY A 120 -17.09 5.90 -5.87
N LYS A 121 -15.92 6.48 -6.18
CA LYS A 121 -14.70 6.38 -5.32
C LYS A 121 -14.96 6.76 -3.87
N GLY A 122 -15.47 7.98 -3.65
CA GLY A 122 -15.73 8.52 -2.32
C GLY A 122 -16.85 7.77 -1.60
N ILE A 123 -17.87 7.30 -2.33
CA ILE A 123 -18.95 6.50 -1.73
C ILE A 123 -18.40 5.15 -1.26
N SER A 124 -17.53 4.53 -2.04
CA SER A 124 -16.91 3.24 -1.69
C SER A 124 -16.07 3.30 -0.41
N GLU A 125 -15.31 4.39 -0.22
CA GLU A 125 -14.56 4.64 1.01
C GLU A 125 -15.52 4.85 2.20
N LYS A 126 -16.55 5.69 2.04
CA LYS A 126 -17.56 5.94 3.07
C LYS A 126 -18.31 4.68 3.49
N GLN A 127 -18.66 3.80 2.56
CA GLN A 127 -19.34 2.53 2.87
C GLN A 127 -18.45 1.61 3.70
N ALA A 128 -17.18 1.46 3.31
CA ALA A 128 -16.22 0.69 4.09
C ALA A 128 -16.00 1.33 5.47
N LYS A 129 -15.94 2.66 5.56
CA LYS A 129 -15.83 3.38 6.83
C LYS A 129 -17.02 3.10 7.75
N ALA A 130 -18.25 3.22 7.23
CA ALA A 130 -19.47 2.97 7.99
C ALA A 130 -19.50 1.55 8.57
N LEU A 131 -19.07 0.54 7.79
CA LEU A 131 -18.93 -0.84 8.29
C LEU A 131 -18.04 -0.90 9.54
N PHE A 132 -16.85 -0.29 9.51
CA PHE A 132 -15.94 -0.32 10.66
C PHE A 132 -16.43 0.53 11.82
N ASP A 133 -17.05 1.68 11.56
CA ASP A 133 -17.62 2.51 12.63
C ASP A 133 -18.71 1.72 13.38
N THR A 134 -19.65 1.11 12.66
CA THR A 134 -20.68 0.25 13.25
C THR A 134 -20.08 -0.96 13.95
N ALA A 135 -19.05 -1.60 13.37
CA ALA A 135 -18.38 -2.72 14.02
C ALA A 135 -17.70 -2.30 15.33
N ILE A 136 -17.07 -1.12 15.38
CA ILE A 136 -16.46 -0.57 16.60
C ILE A 136 -17.51 -0.27 17.67
N GLU A 137 -18.65 0.32 17.27
CA GLU A 137 -19.76 0.61 18.17
C GLU A 137 -20.33 -0.67 18.80
N LEU A 138 -20.49 -1.73 18.01
CA LEU A 138 -21.03 -3.02 18.48
C LEU A 138 -20.06 -3.82 19.36
N LEU A 139 -18.77 -3.50 19.32
CA LEU A 139 -17.76 -4.26 20.05
C LEU A 139 -17.74 -3.96 21.56
N GLU A 140 -18.30 -2.84 22.03
CA GLU A 140 -18.33 -2.44 23.45
C GLU A 140 -17.05 -2.83 24.24
N ASN A 141 -17.12 -3.87 25.07
CA ASN A 141 -16.02 -4.38 25.92
C ASN A 141 -15.06 -5.36 25.21
N ASP A 142 -15.46 -5.94 24.07
CA ASP A 142 -14.67 -6.86 23.24
C ASP A 142 -13.79 -6.12 22.21
N GLY A 143 -13.76 -4.78 22.26
CA GLY A 143 -13.00 -3.95 21.34
C GLY A 143 -11.48 -4.08 21.44
N VAL A 144 -10.96 -4.79 22.45
CA VAL A 144 -9.53 -5.01 22.68
C VAL A 144 -9.18 -6.47 22.42
N SER A 145 -8.14 -6.71 21.61
CA SER A 145 -7.63 -8.05 21.40
C SER A 145 -6.99 -8.59 22.68
N SER A 146 -7.47 -9.72 23.18
CA SER A 146 -6.86 -10.43 24.31
C SER A 146 -5.42 -10.88 24.06
N HIS A 147 -5.03 -11.03 22.78
CA HIS A 147 -3.68 -11.44 22.40
C HIS A 147 -2.71 -10.26 22.33
N SER A 148 -3.12 -9.10 21.79
CA SER A 148 -2.24 -7.94 21.61
C SER A 148 -2.34 -6.88 22.70
N GLY A 149 -3.46 -6.86 23.44
CA GLY A 149 -3.80 -5.76 24.35
C GLY A 149 -4.13 -4.45 23.63
N LEU A 150 -4.22 -4.46 22.30
CA LEU A 150 -4.54 -3.30 21.48
C LEU A 150 -5.99 -3.37 20.97
N PRO A 151 -6.59 -2.23 20.59
CA PRO A 151 -7.88 -2.22 19.90
C PRO A 151 -7.90 -3.16 18.68
N LEU A 152 -9.04 -3.78 18.37
CA LEU A 152 -9.13 -4.72 17.25
C LEU A 152 -8.81 -4.05 15.90
N TYR A 153 -9.25 -2.81 15.72
CA TYR A 153 -9.01 -2.03 14.50
C TYR A 153 -7.99 -0.93 14.72
N SER A 154 -7.14 -0.71 13.73
CA SER A 154 -6.19 0.42 13.73
C SER A 154 -6.92 1.75 13.71
N ARG A 155 -6.21 2.79 14.15
CA ARG A 155 -6.65 4.18 13.99
C ARG A 155 -6.68 4.56 12.51
N THR A 156 -7.50 5.53 12.14
CA THR A 156 -7.57 6.08 10.78
C THR A 156 -7.08 7.52 10.77
N PHE A 157 -6.24 7.85 9.80
CA PHE A 157 -5.79 9.19 9.53
C PHE A 157 -6.08 9.55 8.08
N SER A 158 -6.82 10.62 7.85
CA SER A 158 -7.21 11.07 6.51
C SER A 158 -6.57 12.41 6.21
N GLY A 159 -5.93 12.51 5.05
CA GLY A 159 -5.13 13.66 4.63
C GLY A 159 -3.78 13.72 5.34
N GLY A 160 -2.97 14.74 5.00
CA GLY A 160 -1.71 15.02 5.69
C GLY A 160 -0.54 14.10 5.34
N LEU A 161 -0.74 13.08 4.49
CA LEU A 161 0.37 12.25 4.01
C LEU A 161 1.33 13.08 3.16
N SER A 162 0.83 14.09 2.46
CA SER A 162 1.62 14.96 1.60
C SER A 162 2.62 15.85 2.36
N THR A 163 2.54 16.03 3.68
CA THR A 163 3.54 16.80 4.45
C THR A 163 4.57 15.91 5.16
N GLY A 164 4.27 14.61 5.34
CA GLY A 164 5.09 13.68 6.12
C GLY A 164 5.01 13.90 7.64
N GLU A 165 4.96 15.16 8.09
CA GLU A 165 4.87 15.54 9.51
C GLU A 165 3.57 15.09 10.17
N GLY A 166 2.43 15.12 9.43
CA GLY A 166 1.15 14.68 9.98
C GLY A 166 1.19 13.22 10.43
N VAL A 167 1.76 12.36 9.59
CA VAL A 167 1.89 10.92 9.91
C VAL A 167 2.93 10.70 11.02
N ALA A 168 4.02 11.47 11.04
CA ALA A 168 5.00 11.38 12.12
C ALA A 168 4.40 11.76 13.48
N HIS A 169 3.56 12.80 13.52
CA HIS A 169 2.84 13.21 14.72
C HIS A 169 1.87 12.14 15.22
N GLU A 170 1.17 11.45 14.31
CA GLU A 170 0.25 10.36 14.64
C GLU A 170 0.95 9.10 15.16
N LEU A 171 2.24 8.96 14.88
CA LEU A 171 3.08 7.83 15.28
C LEU A 171 4.10 8.21 16.36
N ARG A 172 4.04 9.43 16.90
CA ARG A 172 5.07 9.99 17.80
C ARG A 172 5.26 9.16 19.07
N ASP A 173 6.51 9.07 19.51
CA ASP A 173 6.87 8.50 20.81
C ASP A 173 6.70 9.53 21.93
N GLY A 174 6.57 9.05 23.16
CA GLY A 174 6.58 9.91 24.33
C GLY A 174 7.97 10.47 24.55
N ILE A 175 8.06 11.76 24.89
CA ILE A 175 9.34 12.43 25.12
C ILE A 175 9.27 13.11 26.49
N THR A 176 10.20 12.76 27.37
CA THR A 176 10.44 13.50 28.61
C THR A 176 11.59 14.45 28.39
N ASN A 177 11.36 15.75 28.58
CA ASN A 177 12.42 16.73 28.44
C ASN A 177 13.33 16.78 29.69
N GLU A 178 14.45 17.49 29.59
CA GLU A 178 15.42 17.66 30.69
C GLU A 178 14.81 18.33 31.94
N ARG A 179 13.66 19.00 31.79
CA ARG A 179 12.89 19.63 32.87
C ARG A 179 11.88 18.68 33.51
N GLY A 180 11.82 17.42 33.08
CA GLY A 180 10.90 16.40 33.58
C GLY A 180 9.48 16.47 32.99
N GLU A 181 9.20 17.37 32.06
CA GLU A 181 7.90 17.45 31.39
C GLU A 181 7.79 16.33 30.36
N THR A 182 6.75 15.52 30.47
CA THR A 182 6.53 14.36 29.59
C THR A 182 5.42 14.67 28.60
N THR A 183 5.76 14.65 27.31
CA THR A 183 4.78 14.64 26.22
C THR A 183 4.31 13.22 26.02
N GLN A 184 2.99 12.99 26.06
CA GLN A 184 2.42 11.66 25.86
C GLN A 184 2.57 11.21 24.41
N GLY A 185 3.18 10.03 24.24
CA GLY A 185 3.28 9.33 22.96
C GLY A 185 1.98 8.63 22.58
N VAL A 186 1.92 8.18 21.33
CA VAL A 186 0.84 7.28 20.89
C VAL A 186 1.28 5.85 21.14
N GLU A 187 0.53 5.09 21.94
CA GLU A 187 0.83 3.69 22.23
C GLU A 187 0.56 2.77 21.01
N ASP A 188 -0.63 2.87 20.42
CA ASP A 188 -0.97 2.10 19.21
C ASP A 188 -0.42 2.78 17.95
N LYS A 189 0.68 2.24 17.43
CA LYS A 189 1.36 2.71 16.20
C LYS A 189 0.72 2.20 14.91
N ARG A 190 -0.36 1.42 14.97
CA ARG A 190 -1.06 0.96 13.76
C ARG A 190 -1.91 2.10 13.21
N LEU A 191 -1.68 2.45 11.95
CA LEU A 191 -2.36 3.56 11.31
C LEU A 191 -2.82 3.19 9.90
N TYR A 192 -4.11 3.34 9.65
CA TYR A 192 -4.68 3.31 8.31
C TYR A 192 -4.70 4.73 7.75
N VAL A 193 -3.88 4.98 6.74
CA VAL A 193 -3.75 6.32 6.13
C VAL A 193 -4.54 6.38 4.82
N ILE A 194 -5.41 7.38 4.71
CA ILE A 194 -6.20 7.67 3.52
C ILE A 194 -5.74 9.03 2.98
N GLU A 195 -5.24 9.07 1.74
CA GLU A 195 -5.01 10.35 1.05
C GLU A 195 -6.05 10.50 -0.07
N PRO A 196 -6.97 11.49 0.02
CA PRO A 196 -7.99 11.71 -1.01
C PRO A 196 -7.39 12.25 -2.32
N GLU A 197 -6.28 12.99 -2.24
CA GLU A 197 -5.62 13.64 -3.38
C GLU A 197 -4.21 13.10 -3.60
N PHE A 198 -4.12 11.95 -4.26
CA PHE A 198 -2.82 11.32 -4.57
C PHE A 198 -1.89 12.22 -5.41
N PHE A 199 -2.45 13.13 -6.21
CA PHE A 199 -1.68 14.11 -6.98
C PHE A 199 -0.76 14.98 -6.10
N ASN A 200 -1.19 15.35 -4.88
CA ASN A 200 -0.39 16.16 -3.98
C ASN A 200 0.84 15.41 -3.49
N ILE A 201 0.71 14.10 -3.27
CA ILE A 201 1.84 13.23 -2.90
C ILE A 201 2.83 13.15 -4.06
N LEU A 202 2.35 12.94 -5.29
CA LEU A 202 3.20 12.87 -6.48
C LEU A 202 3.95 14.19 -6.70
N THR A 203 3.24 15.30 -6.68
CA THR A 203 3.81 16.65 -6.86
C THR A 203 4.89 16.91 -5.83
N LYS A 204 4.60 16.70 -4.54
CA LYS A 204 5.58 16.93 -3.47
C LYS A 204 6.72 15.93 -3.45
N SER A 205 6.51 14.70 -3.91
CA SER A 205 7.59 13.70 -4.03
C SER A 205 8.55 14.04 -5.17
N ASN A 206 8.05 14.68 -6.23
CA ASN A 206 8.86 15.11 -7.38
C ASN A 206 9.59 16.44 -7.15
N THR A 207 9.26 17.20 -6.08
CA THR A 207 9.96 18.43 -5.75
C THR A 207 11.45 18.16 -5.45
N PRO A 208 12.39 18.90 -6.05
CA PRO A 208 13.81 18.75 -5.75
C PRO A 208 14.10 18.88 -4.25
N GLY A 209 14.86 17.92 -3.70
CA GLY A 209 15.18 17.88 -2.26
C GLY A 209 14.08 17.27 -1.38
N SER A 210 12.97 16.80 -1.95
CA SER A 210 11.92 16.11 -1.19
C SER A 210 12.41 14.78 -0.62
N ILE A 211 12.17 14.58 0.68
CA ILE A 211 12.40 13.30 1.37
C ILE A 211 11.11 12.49 1.52
N LEU A 212 9.98 12.97 0.98
CA LEU A 212 8.65 12.45 1.29
C LEU A 212 8.52 10.96 0.94
N SER A 213 8.88 10.55 -0.28
CA SER A 213 8.82 9.15 -0.71
C SER A 213 9.64 8.23 0.21
N THR A 214 10.87 8.63 0.53
CA THR A 214 11.72 7.87 1.46
C THR A 214 11.12 7.80 2.86
N THR A 215 10.42 8.86 3.29
CA THR A 215 9.74 8.90 4.58
C THR A 215 8.54 7.97 4.62
N ILE A 216 7.66 8.03 3.63
CA ILE A 216 6.51 7.13 3.53
C ILE A 216 6.99 5.68 3.50
N ARG A 217 8.04 5.36 2.74
CA ARG A 217 8.61 4.01 2.69
C ARG A 217 9.12 3.54 4.05
N LYS A 218 9.91 4.37 4.75
CA LYS A 218 10.42 4.03 6.09
C LYS A 218 9.29 3.80 7.10
N LEU A 219 8.26 4.66 7.08
CA LEU A 219 7.11 4.53 7.97
C LEU A 219 6.31 3.26 7.65
N PHE A 220 6.11 2.95 6.36
CA PHE A 220 5.41 1.74 5.91
C PHE A 220 6.13 0.46 6.34
N ASP A 221 7.47 0.44 6.26
CA ASP A 221 8.29 -0.70 6.70
C ASP A 221 8.44 -0.80 8.23
N GLY A 222 7.95 0.20 8.99
CA GLY A 222 8.09 0.27 10.44
C GLY A 222 9.55 0.51 10.88
N CYS A 223 10.33 1.22 10.07
CA CYS A 223 11.67 1.67 10.42
C CYS A 223 11.61 2.86 11.37
N GLN A 224 12.48 2.88 12.37
CA GLN A 224 12.61 4.02 13.28
C GLN A 224 12.99 5.29 12.51
N ARG A 225 12.36 6.40 12.88
CA ARG A 225 12.87 7.73 12.57
C ARG A 225 13.31 8.37 13.87
N SER A 226 14.60 8.66 13.97
CA SER A 226 15.04 9.65 14.94
C SER A 226 14.46 11.01 14.52
N PRO A 227 14.12 11.90 15.49
CA PRO A 227 14.11 13.32 15.21
C PRO A 227 15.43 13.66 14.51
N LYS A 228 15.46 14.63 13.60
CA LYS A 228 16.73 15.23 13.19
C LYS A 228 17.31 15.87 14.46
N THR A 229 18.08 15.12 15.23
CA THR A 229 18.89 15.66 16.31
C THR A 229 19.95 16.54 15.70
N ASP A 230 20.13 17.71 16.30
CA ASP A 230 21.28 18.57 16.13
C ASP A 230 22.58 17.74 16.04
N PRO A 231 23.55 18.13 15.20
CA PRO A 231 24.82 17.45 15.03
C PRO A 231 25.77 17.53 16.26
N LEU A 232 25.25 17.72 17.48
CA LEU A 232 26.05 17.92 18.70
C LEU A 232 25.93 16.81 19.76
N LEU A 233 25.34 15.65 19.42
CA LEU A 233 25.37 14.48 20.30
C LEU A 233 25.79 13.22 19.54
N ALA A 234 27.06 13.22 19.13
CA ALA A 234 27.83 12.03 18.77
C ALA A 234 29.18 12.07 19.52
#